data_AF-A0A1V1X355-F1
#
_entry.id   AF-A0A1V1X355-F1
#
_cell.length_a   1.000
_cell.length_b   1.000
_cell.length_c   1.000
_cell.angle_alpha   90.00
_cell.angle_beta   90.00
_cell.angle_gamma   90.00
#
_symmetry.space_group_name_H-M   'P 1'
#
loop_
_entity.id
_entity.type
_entity.pdbx_description
1 polymer ?
#
loop_
_entity_poly.entity_id
_entity_poly.type
_entity_poly.pdbx_seq_one_letter_code
_entity_poly.pdbx_strand_id
1 'polypeptide(L)'
;MKPKLPPNLEKLRIDHPMYGTPEPGSIQGCFRIPFESYMLTVMSGCGEGWDHVSVSLKNRCPNWKEMCFIKNLFFEPNETVIQFHPPEEVYINIGRTVLHMWKPWDQEIKLPPLYLV
;
A
#
# COMPACT_ATOMS: atom_id res chain seq x y z
N MET A 1 1.80 -10.54 0.95
CA MET A 1 1.27 -9.83 -0.21
C MET A 1 0.88 -10.85 -1.26
N LYS A 2 -0.07 -10.55 -2.16
CA LYS A 2 -0.47 -11.52 -3.20
C LYS A 2 0.72 -11.85 -4.11
N PRO A 3 0.88 -13.10 -4.57
CA PRO A 3 2.06 -13.50 -5.33
C PRO A 3 2.05 -12.98 -6.78
N LYS A 4 0.89 -12.59 -7.31
CA LYS A 4 0.72 -12.05 -8.66
C LYS A 4 -0.25 -10.89 -8.65
N LEU A 5 -0.03 -9.93 -9.53
CA LEU A 5 -0.98 -8.85 -9.71
C LEU A 5 -2.28 -9.38 -10.35
N PRO A 6 -3.47 -9.06 -9.79
CA PRO A 6 -4.74 -9.30 -10.47
C PRO A 6 -4.76 -8.69 -11.89
N PRO A 7 -5.22 -9.42 -12.93
CA PRO A 7 -5.16 -8.95 -14.33
C PRO A 7 -5.87 -7.62 -14.59
N ASN A 8 -6.90 -7.30 -13.81
CA ASN A 8 -7.62 -6.04 -13.88
C ASN A 8 -6.80 -4.84 -13.38
N LEU A 9 -5.84 -5.05 -12.49
CA LEU A 9 -4.97 -3.99 -11.98
C LEU A 9 -3.81 -3.68 -12.93
N GLU A 10 -3.38 -4.65 -13.76
CA GLU A 10 -2.29 -4.42 -14.73
C GLU A 10 -2.66 -3.30 -15.71
N LYS A 11 -3.95 -3.21 -16.09
CA LYS A 11 -4.48 -2.13 -16.94
C LYS A 11 -4.43 -0.75 -16.29
N LEU A 12 -4.27 -0.69 -14.97
CA LEU A 12 -4.23 0.53 -14.17
C LEU A 12 -2.80 0.91 -13.77
N ARG A 13 -1.81 0.12 -14.20
CA ARG A 13 -0.39 0.41 -13.99
C ARG A 13 0.01 1.68 -14.75
N ILE A 14 0.83 2.49 -14.11
CA ILE A 14 1.46 3.67 -14.71
C ILE A 14 2.96 3.62 -14.54
N ASP A 15 3.66 4.35 -15.41
CA ASP A 15 5.11 4.49 -15.33
C ASP A 15 5.51 5.36 -14.13
N HIS A 16 6.39 4.83 -13.26
CA HIS A 16 6.88 5.61 -12.13
C HIS A 16 7.97 6.58 -12.60
N PRO A 17 7.89 7.90 -12.32
CA PRO A 17 8.79 8.89 -12.89
C PRO A 17 10.28 8.68 -12.57
N MET A 18 10.59 7.95 -11.49
CA MET A 18 11.97 7.66 -11.06
C MET A 18 12.39 6.20 -11.31
N TYR A 19 11.45 5.26 -11.28
CA TYR A 19 11.76 3.81 -11.22
C TYR A 19 11.25 3.04 -12.45
N GLY A 20 10.55 3.72 -13.36
CA GLY A 20 9.98 3.11 -14.54
C GLY A 20 8.81 2.17 -14.24
N THR A 21 8.54 1.29 -15.20
CA THR A 21 7.49 0.27 -15.14
C THR A 21 8.15 -1.10 -14.92
N PRO A 22 7.82 -1.81 -13.83
CA PRO A 22 8.31 -3.17 -13.59
C PRO A 22 7.84 -4.18 -14.64
N GLU A 23 8.36 -5.41 -14.57
CA GLU A 23 7.92 -6.51 -15.45
C GLU A 23 6.39 -6.73 -15.39
N PRO A 24 5.73 -6.94 -16.54
CA PRO A 24 4.28 -7.17 -16.58
C PRO A 24 3.84 -8.30 -15.64
N GLY A 25 2.77 -8.05 -14.86
CA GLY A 25 2.25 -9.02 -13.88
C GLY A 25 2.97 -9.02 -12.52
N SER A 26 4.08 -8.29 -12.39
CA SER A 26 4.73 -8.05 -11.09
C SER A 26 3.77 -7.33 -10.16
N ILE A 27 3.71 -7.74 -8.89
CA ILE A 27 2.86 -7.01 -7.94
C ILE A 27 3.47 -5.67 -7.51
N GLN A 28 4.74 -5.42 -7.82
CA GLN A 28 5.41 -4.16 -7.53
C GLN A 28 5.13 -3.15 -8.63
N GLY A 29 5.05 -1.86 -8.28
CA GLY A 29 4.90 -0.77 -9.24
C GLY A 29 4.00 0.36 -8.78
N CYS A 30 3.64 1.23 -9.71
CA CYS A 30 2.77 2.38 -9.49
C CYS A 30 1.45 2.21 -10.26
N PHE A 31 0.33 2.57 -9.64
CA PHE A 31 -1.01 2.36 -10.16
C PHE A 31 -1.90 3.58 -9.93
N ARG A 32 -2.83 3.83 -10.87
CA ARG A 32 -3.94 4.77 -10.66
C ARG A 32 -5.24 4.02 -10.58
N ILE A 33 -5.73 3.83 -9.37
CA ILE A 33 -6.88 2.97 -9.08
C ILE A 33 -8.11 3.85 -8.80
N PRO A 34 -9.21 3.69 -9.56
CA PRO A 34 -10.45 4.40 -9.28
C PRO A 34 -11.11 3.84 -8.02
N PHE A 35 -11.63 4.73 -7.17
CA PHE A 35 -12.48 4.42 -6.04
C PHE A 35 -13.58 5.47 -5.95
N GLU A 36 -14.82 5.07 -6.22
CA GLU A 36 -15.96 5.99 -6.35
C GLU A 36 -15.63 7.16 -7.32
N SER A 37 -15.70 8.40 -6.85
CA SER A 37 -15.41 9.61 -7.64
C SER A 37 -13.93 10.05 -7.56
N TYR A 38 -13.06 9.26 -6.93
CA TYR A 38 -11.65 9.61 -6.69
C TYR A 38 -10.69 8.68 -7.43
N MET A 39 -9.51 9.22 -7.76
CA MET A 39 -8.40 8.47 -8.30
C MET A 39 -7.29 8.37 -7.25
N LEU A 40 -7.04 7.15 -6.78
CA LEU A 40 -6.00 6.83 -5.81
C LEU A 40 -4.68 6.57 -6.55
N THR A 41 -3.59 7.17 -6.09
CA THR A 41 -2.24 6.80 -6.54
C THR A 41 -1.71 5.77 -5.55
N VAL A 42 -1.39 4.59 -6.06
CA VAL A 42 -0.94 3.46 -5.24
C VAL A 42 0.44 3.05 -5.69
N MET A 43 1.37 2.92 -4.75
CA MET A 43 2.66 2.29 -5.01
C MET A 43 2.78 1.04 -4.17
N SER A 44 3.24 -0.04 -4.79
CA SER A 44 3.46 -1.32 -4.14
C SER A 44 4.91 -1.76 -4.38
N GLY A 45 5.52 -2.33 -3.35
CA GLY A 45 6.92 -2.76 -3.39
C GLY A 45 7.20 -3.81 -2.33
N CYS A 46 8.31 -4.51 -2.47
CA CYS A 46 8.81 -5.40 -1.44
C CYS A 46 10.33 -5.24 -1.33
N GLY A 47 10.87 -5.26 -0.12
CA GLY A 47 12.29 -5.04 0.13
C GLY A 47 12.60 -4.90 1.62
N GLU A 48 13.87 -5.08 1.99
CA GLU A 48 14.35 -4.91 3.37
C GLU A 48 13.56 -5.73 4.42
N GLY A 49 12.98 -6.88 4.03
CA GLY A 49 12.17 -7.71 4.92
C GLY A 49 10.68 -7.32 5.03
N TRP A 50 10.20 -6.41 4.17
CA TRP A 50 8.84 -5.89 4.22
C TRP A 50 8.11 -5.94 2.87
N ASP A 51 6.84 -6.30 2.92
CA ASP A 51 5.86 -5.95 1.91
C ASP A 51 5.30 -4.55 2.20
N HIS A 52 5.18 -3.73 1.17
CA HIS A 52 4.79 -2.34 1.29
C HIS A 52 3.74 -1.95 0.24
N VAL A 53 2.71 -1.25 0.69
CA VAL A 53 1.80 -0.51 -0.17
C VAL A 53 1.58 0.88 0.41
N SER A 54 1.74 1.92 -0.41
CA SER A 54 1.37 3.29 -0.08
C SER A 54 0.23 3.79 -0.94
N VAL A 55 -0.63 4.61 -0.37
CA VAL A 55 -1.79 5.20 -1.03
C VAL A 55 -1.74 6.70 -0.82
N SER A 56 -1.95 7.47 -1.89
CA SER A 56 -1.99 8.92 -1.83
C SER A 56 -3.07 9.52 -2.73
N LEU A 57 -3.55 10.70 -2.30
CA LEU A 57 -4.38 11.57 -3.11
C LEU A 57 -3.74 12.97 -3.14
N LYS A 58 -4.11 13.74 -4.16
CA LYS A 58 -3.56 15.10 -4.37
C LYS A 58 -3.89 16.07 -3.23
N ASN A 59 -5.08 15.98 -2.65
CA ASN A 59 -5.64 17.07 -1.84
C ASN A 59 -5.89 16.69 -0.36
N ARG A 60 -5.82 15.40 -0.01
CA ARG A 60 -6.08 14.89 1.35
C ARG A 60 -5.43 13.53 1.56
N CYS A 61 -5.31 13.10 2.81
CA CYS A 61 -4.98 11.71 3.10
C CYS A 61 -6.09 10.76 2.61
N PRO A 62 -5.73 9.53 2.21
CA PRO A 62 -6.68 8.45 2.08
C PRO A 62 -7.49 8.26 3.37
N ASN A 63 -8.75 7.90 3.23
CA ASN A 63 -9.60 7.55 4.35
C ASN A 63 -9.58 6.04 4.61
N TRP A 64 -10.19 5.61 5.71
CA TRP A 64 -10.25 4.21 6.09
C TRP A 64 -10.84 3.28 5.01
N LYS A 65 -11.92 3.69 4.34
CA LYS A 65 -12.57 2.87 3.30
C LYS A 65 -11.66 2.67 2.09
N GLU A 66 -10.97 3.72 1.67
CA GLU A 66 -9.99 3.68 0.58
C GLU A 66 -8.81 2.76 0.94
N MET A 67 -8.31 2.84 2.17
CA MET A 67 -7.23 1.98 2.65
C MET A 67 -7.66 0.51 2.69
N CYS A 68 -8.85 0.20 3.21
CA CYS A 68 -9.41 -1.16 3.20
C CYS A 68 -9.59 -1.70 1.77
N PHE A 69 -10.07 -0.86 0.85
CA PHE A 69 -10.20 -1.24 -0.55
C PHE A 69 -8.85 -1.60 -1.17
N ILE A 70 -7.83 -0.76 -0.98
CA ILE A 70 -6.48 -1.05 -1.50
C ILE A 70 -5.87 -2.28 -0.80
N LYS A 71 -6.05 -2.46 0.52
CA LYS A 71 -5.58 -3.67 1.22
C LYS A 71 -6.08 -4.93 0.53
N ASN A 72 -7.38 -5.00 0.24
CA ASN A 72 -8.01 -6.17 -0.37
C ASN A 72 -7.52 -6.45 -1.80
N LEU A 73 -6.96 -5.45 -2.48
CA LEU A 73 -6.39 -5.61 -3.81
C LEU A 73 -5.00 -6.24 -3.77
N PHE A 74 -4.13 -5.81 -2.85
CA PHE A 74 -2.71 -6.17 -2.82
C PHE A 74 -2.31 -7.21 -1.77
N PHE A 75 -3.07 -7.34 -0.69
CA PHE A 75 -2.83 -8.30 0.39
C PHE A 75 -3.91 -9.38 0.43
N GLU A 76 -3.56 -10.54 0.98
CA GLU A 76 -4.53 -11.61 1.23
C GLU A 76 -5.47 -11.25 2.40
N PRO A 77 -6.70 -11.81 2.45
CA PRO A 77 -7.66 -11.48 3.51
C PRO A 77 -7.16 -11.75 4.93
N ASN A 78 -6.35 -12.79 5.10
CA ASN A 78 -5.75 -13.19 6.38
C ASN A 78 -4.44 -12.46 6.71
N GLU A 79 -3.96 -11.56 5.85
CA GLU A 79 -2.75 -10.79 6.12
C GLU A 79 -3.04 -9.55 6.95
N THR A 80 -2.37 -9.45 8.09
CA THR A 80 -2.30 -8.24 8.91
C THR A 80 -1.33 -7.25 8.27
N VAL A 81 -1.70 -5.97 8.23
CA VAL A 81 -0.84 -4.86 7.83
C VAL A 81 -0.87 -3.79 8.90
N ILE A 82 0.22 -3.02 9.01
CA ILE A 82 0.35 -1.94 9.99
C ILE A 82 0.76 -0.63 9.34
N GLN A 83 0.32 0.45 9.96
CA GLN A 83 0.81 1.80 9.69
C GLN A 83 1.65 2.25 10.88
N PHE A 84 2.88 2.68 10.63
CA PHE A 84 3.78 3.16 11.67
C PHE A 84 3.63 4.67 11.87
N HIS A 85 3.68 5.07 13.14
CA HIS A 85 3.95 6.43 13.57
C HIS A 85 5.26 6.38 14.37
N PRO A 86 6.43 6.42 13.69
CA PRO A 86 7.71 6.33 14.37
C PRO A 86 7.96 7.60 15.20
N PRO A 87 8.93 7.56 16.14
CA PRO A 87 9.34 8.75 16.87
C PRO A 87 9.71 9.91 15.94
N GLU A 88 9.43 11.15 16.36
CA GLU A 88 9.58 12.34 15.53
C GLU A 88 11.03 12.53 15.05
N GLU A 89 12.00 12.19 15.90
CA GLU A 89 13.44 12.29 15.62
C GLU A 89 13.92 11.42 14.46
N VAL A 90 13.16 10.37 14.09
CA VAL A 90 13.46 9.47 12.97
C VAL A 90 12.37 9.53 11.89
N TYR A 91 11.38 10.42 12.03
CA TYR A 91 10.27 10.51 11.10
C TYR A 91 10.68 11.29 9.84
N ILE A 92 10.85 10.57 8.74
CA ILE A 92 11.10 11.16 7.42
C ILE A 92 9.73 11.34 6.73
N ASN A 93 9.27 12.59 6.61
CA ASN A 93 8.00 12.89 5.94
C ASN A 93 8.18 12.95 4.42
N ILE A 94 7.93 11.83 3.73
CA ILE A 94 8.12 11.70 2.26
C ILE A 94 6.85 12.12 1.48
N GLY A 95 5.80 12.61 2.16
CA GLY A 95 4.61 13.15 1.49
C GLY A 95 3.45 13.38 2.45
N ARG A 96 2.91 14.60 2.48
CA ARG A 96 1.93 15.03 3.49
C ARG A 96 0.57 14.31 3.44
N THR A 97 0.27 13.61 2.35
CA THR A 97 -1.04 12.98 2.12
C THR A 97 -0.94 11.48 1.82
N VAL A 98 0.16 10.84 2.20
CA VAL A 98 0.41 9.42 1.94
C VAL A 98 0.14 8.62 3.20
N LEU A 99 -0.62 7.52 3.07
CA LEU A 99 -0.72 6.49 4.10
C LEU A 99 -0.05 5.21 3.61
N HIS A 100 0.52 4.46 4.55
CA HIS A 100 1.34 3.28 4.26
C HIS A 100 0.79 2.06 4.99
N MET A 101 0.81 0.93 4.31
CA MET A 101 0.55 -0.40 4.86
C MET A 101 1.83 -1.23 4.73
N TRP A 102 2.29 -1.75 5.85
CA TRP A 102 3.50 -2.56 5.96
C TRP A 102 3.16 -3.95 6.50
N LYS A 103 3.80 -4.98 5.98
CA LYS A 103 3.75 -6.34 6.52
C LYS A 103 5.17 -6.92 6.51
N PRO A 104 5.70 -7.38 7.66
CA PRO A 104 7.00 -8.04 7.70
C PRO A 104 6.90 -9.46 7.10
N TRP A 105 8.00 -9.95 6.52
CA TRP A 105 8.04 -11.29 5.93
C TRP A 105 8.11 -12.41 6.98
N ASP A 106 9.01 -12.25 7.95
CA ASP A 106 9.40 -13.32 8.87
C ASP A 106 8.84 -13.15 10.30
N GLN A 107 7.88 -12.25 10.48
CA GLN A 107 7.31 -11.96 11.80
C GLN A 107 5.79 -11.84 11.73
N GLU A 108 5.12 -12.37 12.76
CA GLU A 108 3.70 -12.12 12.94
C GLU A 108 3.50 -10.78 13.65
N ILE A 109 2.61 -9.95 13.11
CA ILE A 109 2.22 -8.71 13.74
C ILE A 109 1.33 -9.04 14.94
N LYS A 110 1.81 -8.71 16.14
CA LYS A 110 1.01 -8.82 17.36
C LYS A 110 -0.16 -7.85 17.29
N LEU A 111 -1.37 -8.41 17.39
CA LEU A 111 -2.59 -7.62 17.44
C LEU A 111 -2.85 -7.12 18.88
N PRO A 112 -3.40 -5.91 19.05
CA PRO A 112 -4.00 -5.53 20.32
C PRO A 112 -5.22 -6.42 20.61
N PRO A 113 -5.78 -6.36 21.82
CA PRO A 113 -7.01 -7.08 22.13
C PRO A 113 -8.12 -6.75 21.13
N LEU A 114 -8.67 -7.77 20.46
CA LEU A 114 -9.55 -7.59 19.29
C LEU A 114 -10.85 -6.83 19.59
N TYR A 115 -11.27 -6.76 20.85
CA TYR A 115 -12.44 -5.97 21.25
C TYR A 115 -12.18 -4.45 21.29
N LEU A 116 -10.93 -4.01 21.01
CA LEU A 116 -10.51 -2.60 20.93
C LEU A 116 -10.22 -2.15 19.49
N VAL A 117 -10.45 -3.01 18.50
CA VAL A 117 -10.13 -2.78 17.09
C VAL A 117 -11.40 -2.55 16.27
#